data_AF-A0A945WYE8-F1
#
_entry.id   AF-A0A945WYE8-F1
#
_cell.length_a   1.000
_cell.length_b   1.000
_cell.length_c   1.000
_cell.angle_alpha   90.00
_cell.angle_beta   90.00
_cell.angle_gamma   90.00
#
_symmetry.space_group_name_H-M   'P 1'
#
loop_
_entity.id
_entity.type
_entity.pdbx_description
1 polymer ?
#
loop_
_entity_poly.entity_id
_entity_poly.type
_entity_poly.pdbx_seq_one_letter_code
_entity_poly.pdbx_strand_id
1 'polypeptide(L)' 'DADTVKLATGYSIGGVPPVGHPQPLVTVMDEDFFALTELWAAAGSAFAVFPVTPDRLRELTNARVLRIT' A
#
# COMPACT_ATOMS: atom_id res chain seq x y z
N ASP A 1 -9.45 2.90 -14.09
CA ASP A 1 -10.68 2.13 -13.77
C ASP A 1 -10.32 0.82 -13.06
N ALA A 2 -11.29 -0.05 -12.77
CA ALA A 2 -11.07 -1.32 -12.07
C ALA A 2 -10.18 -2.30 -12.82
N ASP A 3 -10.33 -2.38 -14.15
CA ASP A 3 -9.53 -3.27 -14.98
C ASP A 3 -8.06 -2.85 -14.98
N THR A 4 -7.79 -1.54 -15.06
CA THR A 4 -6.44 -0.98 -14.97
C THR A 4 -5.77 -1.36 -13.64
N VAL A 5 -6.48 -1.24 -12.51
CA VAL A 5 -5.95 -1.61 -11.19
C VAL A 5 -5.65 -3.11 -11.12
N LYS A 6 -6.56 -3.94 -11.61
CA LYS A 6 -6.39 -5.40 -11.61
C LYS A 6 -5.20 -5.83 -12.45
N LEU A 7 -5.02 -5.24 -13.63
CA LEU A 7 -3.90 -5.51 -14.53
C LEU A 7 -2.56 -5.07 -13.92
N ALA A 8 -2.50 -3.87 -13.32
CA ALA A 8 -1.25 -3.33 -12.77
C ALA A 8 -0.82 -4.02 -11.46
N THR A 9 -1.79 -4.34 -10.60
CA THR A 9 -1.50 -4.81 -9.23
C THR A 9 -1.73 -6.31 -9.03
N GLY A 10 -2.50 -6.96 -9.90
CA GLY A 10 -2.99 -8.33 -9.70
C GLY A 10 -4.19 -8.44 -8.76
N TYR A 11 -4.57 -7.35 -8.07
CA TYR A 11 -5.60 -7.34 -7.05
C TYR A 11 -6.83 -6.55 -7.47
N SER A 12 -7.99 -6.95 -6.95
CA SER A 12 -9.23 -6.24 -7.18
C SER A 12 -9.30 -4.99 -6.30
N ILE A 13 -9.99 -3.94 -6.78
CA ILE A 13 -10.25 -2.73 -5.99
C ILE A 13 -10.86 -3.13 -4.63
N GLY A 14 -10.43 -2.44 -3.56
CA GLY A 14 -10.86 -2.70 -2.18
C GLY A 14 -10.01 -3.74 -1.44
N GLY A 15 -9.10 -4.44 -2.14
CA GLY A 15 -8.19 -5.41 -1.52
C GLY A 15 -6.73 -5.27 -1.96
N VAL A 16 -6.38 -4.18 -2.64
CA VAL A 16 -5.02 -3.97 -3.18
C VAL A 16 -4.02 -3.79 -2.03
N PRO A 17 -3.11 -4.74 -1.81
CA PRO A 17 -2.08 -4.60 -0.79
C PRO A 17 -1.04 -3.56 -1.22
N PRO A 18 -0.29 -2.97 -0.28
CA PRO A 18 0.78 -2.02 -0.63
C PRO A 18 2.01 -2.70 -1.26
N VAL A 19 2.10 -4.04 -1.22
CA VAL A 19 3.24 -4.84 -1.68
C VAL A 19 2.77 -6.09 -2.41
N GLY A 20 3.68 -6.79 -3.10
CA GLY A 20 3.39 -8.07 -3.76
C GLY A 20 2.72 -7.92 -5.13
N HIS A 21 2.85 -6.77 -5.77
CA HIS A 21 2.38 -6.56 -7.14
C HIS A 21 3.24 -7.34 -8.16
N PRO A 22 2.67 -7.73 -9.32
CA PRO A 22 3.39 -8.45 -10.38
C PRO A 22 4.65 -7.76 -10.89
N GLN A 23 4.70 -6.43 -10.76
CA GLN A 23 5.84 -5.59 -11.14
C GLN A 23 6.00 -4.46 -10.13
N PRO A 24 7.22 -3.92 -9.95
CA PRO A 24 7.43 -2.76 -9.10
C PRO A 24 6.60 -1.57 -9.56
N LEU A 25 5.89 -0.94 -8.63
CA LEU A 25 5.16 0.30 -8.87
C LEU A 25 5.86 1.47 -8.20
N VAL A 26 5.72 2.65 -8.80
CA VAL A 26 6.09 3.89 -8.12
C VAL A 26 5.14 4.08 -6.95
N THR A 27 5.68 3.96 -5.74
CA THR A 27 4.91 4.07 -4.50
C THR A 27 5.22 5.38 -3.81
N VAL A 28 4.17 6.09 -3.42
CA VAL A 28 4.25 7.29 -2.57
C VAL A 28 3.50 7.00 -1.28
N MET A 29 4.06 7.45 -0.17
CA MET A 29 3.46 7.33 1.16
C MET A 29 3.29 8.74 1.74
N ASP A 30 2.14 9.00 2.34
CA ASP A 30 1.90 10.28 3.01
C ASP A 30 2.77 10.39 4.27
N GLU A 31 3.33 11.58 4.52
CA GLU A 31 4.13 11.86 5.71
C GLU A 31 3.33 11.77 7.02
N ASP A 32 2.02 12.00 6.98
CA ASP A 32 1.15 11.96 8.16
C ASP A 32 1.06 10.55 8.77
N PHE A 33 1.36 9.50 7.99
CA PHE A 33 1.40 8.13 8.51
C PHE A 33 2.45 7.96 9.62
N PHE A 34 3.52 8.75 9.64
CA PHE A 34 4.58 8.65 10.66
C PHE A 34 4.16 9.22 12.03
N ALA A 35 3.00 9.87 12.13
CA ALA A 35 2.41 10.25 13.42
C ALA A 35 1.71 9.08 14.12
N LEU A 36 1.50 7.95 13.42
CA LEU A 36 0.84 6.75 13.93
C LEU A 36 1.89 5.71 14.35
N THR A 37 1.58 4.93 15.37
CA THR A 37 2.45 3.81 15.80
C THR A 37 2.23 2.55 14.96
N GLU A 38 1.04 2.39 14.39
CA GLU A 38 0.62 1.23 13.62
C GLU A 38 -0.37 1.64 12.52
N LEU A 39 -0.23 1.02 11.35
CA LEU A 39 -1.12 1.11 10.20
C LEU A 39 -1.74 -0.25 9.92
N TRP A 40 -2.95 -0.26 9.34
CA TRP A 40 -3.63 -1.47 8.89
C TRP A 40 -3.74 -1.46 7.37
N ALA A 41 -2.92 -2.26 6.71
CA ALA A 41 -2.83 -2.31 5.26
C ALA A 41 -3.63 -3.50 4.70
N ALA A 42 -4.20 -3.36 3.50
CA ALA A 42 -4.88 -4.45 2.82
C ALA A 42 -3.93 -5.62 2.52
N ALA A 43 -4.47 -6.85 2.59
CA ALA A 43 -3.69 -8.09 2.47
C ALA A 43 -4.07 -8.93 1.22
N GLY A 44 -4.51 -8.29 0.14
CA GLY A 44 -4.84 -8.99 -1.12
C GLY A 44 -6.29 -9.43 -1.28
N SER A 45 -7.17 -9.11 -0.33
CA SER A 45 -8.62 -9.32 -0.46
C SER A 45 -9.40 -8.26 0.32
N ALA A 46 -10.69 -8.11 0.03
CA ALA A 46 -11.56 -7.15 0.72
C ALA A 46 -11.81 -7.46 2.20
N PHE A 47 -11.41 -8.64 2.67
CA PHE A 47 -11.67 -9.13 4.03
C PHE A 47 -10.41 -9.41 4.83
N ALA A 48 -9.24 -9.04 4.30
CA ALA A 48 -7.96 -9.33 4.93
C ALA A 48 -7.11 -8.05 5.00
N VAL A 49 -6.63 -7.75 6.20
CA VAL A 49 -5.71 -6.66 6.51
C VAL A 49 -4.59 -7.17 7.42
N PHE A 50 -3.46 -6.47 7.45
CA PHE A 50 -2.37 -6.77 8.35
C PHE A 50 -1.83 -5.50 9.04
N PRO A 51 -1.39 -5.60 10.31
CA PRO A 51 -0.74 -4.50 11.01
C PRO A 51 0.69 -4.31 10.50
N VAL A 52 1.13 -3.07 10.39
CA VAL A 52 2.50 -2.70 9.99
C VAL A 52 2.86 -1.33 10.53
N THR A 53 4.11 -1.11 10.96
CA THR A 53 4.57 0.22 11.34
C THR A 53 4.81 1.08 10.09
N PRO A 54 4.70 2.42 10.17
CA PRO A 54 5.02 3.30 9.04
C PRO A 54 6.42 3.07 8.47
N ASP A 55 7.43 2.94 9.33
CA ASP A 55 8.81 2.65 8.92
C ASP A 55 8.92 1.34 8.16
N ARG A 56 8.30 0.27 8.69
CA ARG A 56 8.35 -1.03 8.05
C ARG A 56 7.62 -1.04 6.71
N LEU A 57 6.50 -0.34 6.63
CA LEU A 57 5.76 -0.21 5.38
C LEU A 57 6.58 0.54 4.32
N ARG A 58 7.24 1.65 4.70
CA ARG A 58 8.14 2.38 3.79
C ARG A 58 9.27 1.49 3.28
N GLU A 59 9.91 0.71 4.15
CA GLU A 59 10.96 -0.23 3.76
C GLU A 59 10.48 -1.28 2.76
N LEU A 60 9.34 -1.91 3.03
CA LEU A 60 8.80 -2.98 2.20
C LEU A 60 8.36 -2.48 0.82
N THR A 61 7.91 -1.23 0.74
CA THR A 61 7.36 -0.63 -0.49
C THR A 61 8.38 0.18 -1.27
N ASN A 62 9.53 0.49 -0.67
CA ASN A 62 10.49 1.49 -1.16
C ASN A 62 9.80 2.83 -1.48
N ALA A 63 8.79 3.21 -0.69
CA ALA A 63 7.96 4.36 -0.97
C ALA A 63 8.72 5.68 -0.79
N ARG A 64 8.44 6.64 -1.68
CA ARG A 64 8.84 8.04 -1.47
C ARG A 64 7.86 8.69 -0.52
N VAL A 65 8.36 9.25 0.57
CA VAL A 65 7.53 10.00 1.51
C VAL A 65 7.33 11.42 0.99
N LEU A 66 6.08 11.83 0.84
CA LEU A 66 5.69 13.16 0.39
C LEU A 66 4.48 13.62 1.21
N ARG A 67 4.31 14.94 1.36
CA ARG A 67 3.05 15.51 1.83
C ARG A 67 2.00 15.43 0.71
N ILE A 68 0.90 14.70 0.92
CA ILE A 68 -0.17 14.54 -0.06
C ILE A 68 -1.48 15.05 0.55
N THR A 69 -1.63 16.37 0.57
CA THR A 69 -2.87 17.06 0.97
C THR A 69 -3.49 17.80 -0.20
#